data_AF-A0AA51HP01-F1
#
_entry.id   AF-A0AA51HP01-F1
#
_cell.length_a   1.000
_cell.length_b   1.000
_cell.length_c   1.000
_cell.angle_alpha   90.00
_cell.angle_beta   90.00
_cell.angle_gamma   90.00
#
_symmetry.space_group_name_H-M   'P 1'
#
loop_
_entity.id
_entity.type
_entity.pdbx_description
1 polymer ?
#
loop_
_entity_poly.entity_id
_entity_poly.type
_entity_poly.pdbx_seq_one_letter_code
_entity_poly.pdbx_strand_id
1 'polypeptide(L)'
;MSNKNKEEIIFEREDDMWKAASKRDVVSFKELVSDDAIMICSGYRCLGVEYAEYIKDFCINGYEIKNKEVIFSSEEAVQIHYVIDVKAELPEAADFGFHYIYEVKQKT
;
A
#
# COMPACT_ATOMS: atom_id res chain seq x y z
N MET A 1 15.62 22.30 -3.38
CA MET A 1 15.05 20.96 -3.58
C MET A 1 15.49 20.11 -2.40
N SER A 2 14.56 19.47 -1.69
CA SER A 2 14.91 18.60 -0.55
C SER A 2 15.67 17.39 -1.06
N ASN A 3 16.89 17.15 -0.57
CA ASN A 3 17.61 15.90 -0.80
C ASN A 3 17.00 14.84 0.11
N LYS A 4 15.89 14.24 -0.33
CA LYS A 4 15.27 13.13 0.40
C LYS A 4 16.14 11.88 0.28
N ASN A 5 16.26 11.13 1.37
CA ASN A 5 16.96 9.85 1.33
C ASN A 5 16.08 8.78 0.61
N LYS A 6 16.67 7.64 0.25
CA LYS A 6 15.95 6.60 -0.50
C LYS A 6 14.73 6.04 0.25
N GLU A 7 14.82 5.89 1.56
CA GLU A 7 13.74 5.38 2.41
C GLU A 7 12.56 6.34 2.46
N GLU A 8 12.83 7.64 2.56
CA GLU A 8 11.81 8.70 2.50
C GLU A 8 11.05 8.66 1.17
N ILE A 9 11.74 8.47 0.05
CA ILE A 9 11.12 8.37 -1.28
C ILE A 9 10.20 7.13 -1.36
N ILE A 10 10.65 6.00 -0.81
CA ILE A 10 9.87 4.75 -0.81
C ILE A 10 8.60 4.92 0.02
N PHE A 11 8.71 5.47 1.24
CA PHE A 11 7.54 5.66 2.08
C PHE A 11 6.62 6.78 1.61
N GLU A 12 7.10 7.76 0.85
CA GLU A 12 6.22 8.72 0.18
C GLU A 12 5.35 8.05 -0.87
N ARG A 13 5.90 7.12 -1.66
CA ARG A 13 5.10 6.32 -2.60
C ARG A 13 4.09 5.43 -1.87
N GLU A 14 4.48 4.85 -0.75
CA GLU A 14 3.58 4.06 0.09
C GLU A 14 2.43 4.90 0.64
N ASP A 15 2.75 6.07 1.20
CA ASP A 15 1.75 7.01 1.72
C ASP A 15 0.81 7.50 0.59
N ASP A 16 1.32 7.76 -0.61
CA ASP A 16 0.52 8.13 -1.78
C ASP A 16 -0.44 7.00 -2.21
N MET A 17 0.01 5.73 -2.18
CA MET A 17 -0.83 4.57 -2.47
C MET A 17 -1.95 4.44 -1.44
N TRP A 18 -1.64 4.53 -0.14
CA TRP A 18 -2.63 4.49 0.93
C TRP A 18 -3.62 5.65 0.87
N LYS A 19 -3.15 6.83 0.48
CA LYS A 19 -4.01 8.01 0.27
C LYS A 19 -4.95 7.84 -0.91
N ALA A 20 -4.51 7.19 -2.00
CA ALA A 20 -5.39 6.84 -3.11
C ALA A 20 -6.44 5.80 -2.66
N ALA A 21 -5.99 4.75 -1.95
CA ALA A 21 -6.87 3.71 -1.42
C ALA A 21 -7.91 4.26 -0.45
N SER A 22 -7.52 5.13 0.50
CA SER A 22 -8.44 5.73 1.48
C SER A 22 -9.46 6.67 0.86
N LYS A 23 -9.23 7.14 -0.37
CA LYS A 23 -10.17 7.98 -1.12
C LYS A 23 -10.97 7.20 -2.17
N ARG A 24 -10.77 5.88 -2.26
CA ARG A 24 -11.34 5.03 -3.31
C ARG A 24 -10.95 5.52 -4.72
N ASP A 25 -9.76 6.13 -4.86
CA ASP A 25 -9.26 6.69 -6.11
C ASP A 25 -8.54 5.62 -6.94
N VAL A 26 -9.35 4.90 -7.73
CA VAL A 26 -8.90 3.78 -8.58
C VAL A 26 -7.86 4.23 -9.60
N VAL A 27 -7.99 5.45 -10.14
CA VAL A 27 -7.10 5.93 -11.21
C VAL A 27 -5.71 6.15 -10.62
N SER A 28 -5.61 6.94 -9.55
CA SER A 28 -4.31 7.18 -8.90
C SER A 28 -3.70 5.91 -8.31
N PHE A 29 -4.52 5.00 -7.77
CA PHE A 29 -4.01 3.73 -7.25
C PHE A 29 -3.36 2.87 -8.35
N LYS A 30 -3.97 2.78 -9.55
CA LYS A 30 -3.42 2.03 -10.69
C LYS A 30 -2.12 2.62 -11.24
N GLU A 31 -1.89 3.92 -11.08
CA GLU A 31 -0.62 4.54 -11.46
C GLU A 31 0.54 4.18 -10.51
N LEU A 32 0.21 3.81 -9.27
CA LEU A 32 1.17 3.51 -8.20
C LEU A 32 1.50 2.02 -8.07
N VAL A 33 0.55 1.15 -8.43
CA VAL A 33 0.69 -0.31 -8.30
C VAL A 33 0.90 -0.95 -9.68
N SER A 34 1.86 -1.85 -9.78
CA SER A 34 2.08 -2.61 -11.03
C SER A 34 0.89 -3.53 -11.31
N ASP A 35 0.50 -3.65 -12.58
CA ASP A 35 -0.61 -4.53 -12.98
C ASP A 35 -0.39 -5.99 -12.56
N ASP A 36 0.87 -6.44 -12.57
CA ASP A 36 1.32 -7.78 -12.21
C ASP A 36 1.72 -7.93 -10.73
N ALA A 37 1.55 -6.88 -9.91
CA ALA A 37 1.81 -6.95 -8.48
C ALA A 37 0.95 -8.04 -7.84
N ILE A 38 1.50 -8.81 -6.89
CA ILE A 38 0.73 -9.81 -6.16
C ILE A 38 0.28 -9.20 -4.84
N MET A 39 -1.04 -9.11 -4.67
CA MET A 39 -1.68 -8.60 -3.46
C MET A 39 -2.28 -9.78 -2.68
N ILE A 40 -1.98 -9.85 -1.39
CA ILE A 40 -2.53 -10.87 -0.50
C ILE A 40 -3.24 -10.16 0.65
N CYS A 41 -4.54 -10.41 0.78
CA CYS A 41 -5.41 -9.80 1.78
C CYS A 41 -6.34 -10.86 2.38
N SER A 42 -6.30 -11.04 3.70
CA SER A 42 -7.14 -12.02 4.44
C SER A 42 -7.17 -13.43 3.83
N GLY A 43 -6.02 -13.91 3.33
CA GLY A 43 -5.89 -15.23 2.70
C GLY A 43 -6.34 -15.32 1.24
N TYR A 44 -6.82 -14.21 0.66
CA TYR A 44 -7.12 -14.11 -0.77
C TYR A 44 -5.93 -13.52 -1.53
N ARG A 45 -5.62 -14.09 -2.70
CA ARG A 45 -4.54 -13.65 -3.59
C ARG A 45 -5.14 -13.10 -4.88
N CYS A 46 -4.78 -11.89 -5.26
CA CYS A 46 -5.13 -11.29 -6.54
C CYS A 46 -3.97 -10.48 -7.14
N LEU A 47 -4.13 -10.06 -8.39
CA LEU A 47 -3.23 -9.14 -9.08
C LEU A 47 -3.48 -7.69 -8.64
N GLY A 48 -2.50 -6.81 -8.80
CA GLY A 48 -2.62 -5.38 -8.49
C GLY A 48 -3.76 -4.71 -9.25
N VAL A 49 -3.93 -5.06 -10.54
CA VAL A 49 -5.04 -4.58 -11.36
C VAL A 49 -6.42 -5.03 -10.84
N GLU A 50 -6.50 -6.25 -10.29
CA GLU A 50 -7.72 -6.77 -9.67
C GLU A 50 -7.96 -6.11 -8.32
N TYR A 51 -6.90 -5.90 -7.54
CA TYR A 51 -6.96 -5.23 -6.25
C TYR A 51 -7.45 -3.79 -6.36
N ALA A 52 -7.05 -3.09 -7.42
CA ALA A 52 -7.51 -1.74 -7.70
C ALA A 52 -9.04 -1.64 -7.89
N GLU A 53 -9.71 -2.72 -8.29
CA GLU A 53 -11.18 -2.74 -8.34
C GLU A 53 -11.80 -2.89 -6.95
N TYR A 54 -11.17 -3.64 -6.04
CA TYR A 54 -11.62 -3.77 -4.64
C TYR A 54 -11.50 -2.48 -3.85
N ILE A 55 -10.56 -1.58 -4.19
CA ILE A 55 -10.42 -0.33 -3.44
C ILE A 55 -11.64 0.60 -3.58
N LYS A 56 -12.55 0.36 -4.55
CA LYS A 56 -13.83 1.07 -4.64
C LYS A 56 -14.70 0.84 -3.41
N ASP A 57 -14.56 -0.32 -2.77
CA ASP A 57 -15.33 -0.74 -1.61
C ASP A 57 -14.55 -0.52 -0.31
N PHE A 58 -13.41 0.17 -0.36
CA PHE A 58 -12.55 0.43 0.80
C PHE A 58 -13.13 1.56 1.66
N CYS A 59 -14.01 1.19 2.58
CA CYS A 59 -14.72 2.10 3.49
C CYS A 59 -13.88 2.40 4.75
N ILE A 60 -12.78 3.14 4.58
CA ILE A 60 -11.93 3.62 5.70
C ILE A 60 -12.02 5.15 5.85
N ASN A 61 -12.18 5.62 7.09
CA ASN A 61 -12.22 7.03 7.48
C ASN A 61 -10.83 7.60 7.84
N GLY A 62 -9.82 6.74 7.91
CA GLY A 62 -8.45 7.15 8.20
C GLY A 62 -7.57 5.94 8.44
N TYR A 63 -6.26 6.20 8.43
CA TYR A 63 -5.26 5.19 8.72
C TYR A 63 -4.05 5.84 9.40
N GLU A 64 -3.24 5.03 10.06
CA GLU A 64 -1.96 5.42 10.65
C GLU A 64 -0.92 4.33 10.36
N ILE A 65 0.19 4.71 9.73
CA ILE A 65 1.30 3.79 9.44
C ILE A 65 2.35 3.90 10.56
N LYS A 66 2.72 2.77 11.15
CA LYS A 66 3.63 2.64 12.30
C LYS A 66 4.73 1.64 11.99
N ASN A 67 5.82 1.70 12.77
CA ASN A 67 6.94 0.74 12.72
C ASN A 67 7.50 0.54 11.29
N LYS A 68 7.70 1.66 10.58
CA LYS A 68 8.22 1.72 9.22
C LYS A 68 9.66 1.15 9.17
N GLU A 69 9.89 0.13 8.36
CA GLU A 69 11.19 -0.48 8.07
C GLU A 69 11.36 -0.67 6.56
N VAL A 70 12.57 -0.38 6.05
CA VAL A 70 12.95 -0.58 4.64
C VAL A 70 14.16 -1.51 4.57
N ILE A 71 14.07 -2.57 3.79
CA ILE A 71 15.14 -3.54 3.56
C ILE A 71 15.49 -3.56 2.08
N PHE A 72 16.66 -3.03 1.73
CA PHE A 72 17.19 -3.07 0.37
C PHE A 72 17.69 -4.50 0.06
N SER A 73 16.92 -5.23 -0.77
CA SER A 73 17.25 -6.60 -1.15
C SER A 73 18.21 -6.66 -2.34
N SER A 74 18.19 -5.64 -3.20
CA SER A 74 19.14 -5.42 -4.29
C SER A 74 19.15 -3.94 -4.70
N GLU A 75 19.86 -3.59 -5.79
CA GLU A 75 19.79 -2.24 -6.37
C GLU A 75 18.40 -1.90 -6.93
N GLU A 76 17.64 -2.91 -7.35
CA GLU A 76 16.35 -2.78 -8.04
C GLU A 76 15.14 -3.23 -7.20
N ALA A 77 15.38 -3.85 -6.03
CA ALA A 77 14.33 -4.42 -5.20
C ALA A 77 14.44 -3.97 -3.74
N VAL A 78 13.30 -3.58 -3.19
CA VAL A 78 13.18 -3.19 -1.79
C VAL A 78 11.97 -3.87 -1.16
N GLN A 79 12.13 -4.25 0.11
CA GLN A 79 11.04 -4.74 0.95
C GLN A 79 10.71 -3.65 1.96
N ILE A 80 9.42 -3.41 2.18
CA ILE A 80 8.94 -2.51 3.22
C ILE A 80 8.11 -3.30 4.21
N HIS A 81 8.36 -3.07 5.49
CA HIS A 81 7.54 -3.60 6.57
C HIS A 81 6.95 -2.43 7.34
N TYR A 82 5.66 -2.54 7.66
CA TYR A 82 4.99 -1.59 8.54
C TYR A 82 3.76 -2.23 9.16
N VAL A 83 3.27 -1.60 10.23
CA VAL A 83 1.96 -1.88 10.81
C VAL A 83 1.04 -0.75 10.37
N ILE A 84 -0.16 -1.08 9.90
CA ILE A 84 -1.18 -0.07 9.59
C ILE A 84 -2.40 -0.26 10.46
N ASP A 85 -2.75 0.79 11.19
CA ASP A 85 -4.01 0.88 11.91
C ASP A 85 -5.03 1.58 11.00
N VAL A 86 -6.12 0.90 10.68
CA VAL A 86 -7.21 1.48 9.88
C VAL A 86 -8.40 1.83 10.77
N LYS A 87 -9.06 2.94 10.46
CA LYS A 87 -10.33 3.33 11.06
C LYS A 87 -11.42 3.10 10.04
N ALA A 88 -12.23 2.08 10.26
CA ALA A 88 -13.36 1.77 9.39
C ALA A 88 -14.44 2.86 9.44
N GLU A 89 -15.14 3.06 8.32
CA GLU A 89 -16.36 3.90 8.27
C GLU A 89 -17.52 3.25 9.02
N LEU A 90 -17.58 1.91 9.01
CA LEU A 90 -18.66 1.11 9.58
C LEU A 90 -18.12 0.11 10.61
N PRO A 91 -18.86 -0.19 11.69
CA PRO A 91 -18.46 -1.20 12.68
C PRO A 91 -18.22 -2.58 12.05
N GLU A 92 -18.97 -2.92 11.00
CA GLU A 92 -18.86 -4.18 10.24
C GLU A 92 -17.56 -4.28 9.43
N ALA A 93 -16.89 -3.15 9.18
CA ALA A 93 -15.60 -3.08 8.51
C ALA A 93 -14.43 -2.96 9.51
N ALA A 94 -14.67 -3.08 10.82
CA ALA A 94 -13.63 -2.92 11.84
C ALA A 94 -12.58 -4.06 11.85
N ASP A 95 -12.88 -5.22 11.27
CA ASP A 95 -11.98 -6.40 11.28
C ASP A 95 -10.87 -6.35 10.21
N PHE A 96 -10.71 -5.22 9.50
CA PHE A 96 -9.69 -5.03 8.46
C PHE A 96 -8.29 -4.70 9.03
N GLY A 97 -7.82 -5.41 10.06
CA GLY A 97 -6.44 -5.33 10.52
C GLY A 97 -5.50 -5.98 9.49
N PHE A 98 -4.63 -5.20 8.85
CA PHE A 98 -3.79 -5.70 7.77
C PHE A 98 -2.30 -5.70 8.14
N HIS A 99 -1.60 -6.77 7.76
CA HIS A 99 -0.15 -6.81 7.70
C HIS A 99 0.26 -6.96 6.23
N TYR A 100 0.89 -5.92 5.67
CA TYR A 100 1.35 -5.94 4.28
C TYR A 100 2.83 -6.30 4.26
N ILE A 101 3.16 -7.38 3.56
CA ILE A 101 4.53 -7.70 3.14
C ILE A 101 4.47 -7.82 1.63
N TYR A 102 5.13 -6.92 0.91
CA TYR A 102 5.24 -7.02 -0.54
C TYR A 102 6.59 -6.49 -1.04
N GLU A 103 7.07 -7.07 -2.14
CA GLU A 103 8.33 -6.69 -2.78
C GLU A 103 8.03 -5.60 -3.81
N VAL A 104 8.64 -4.43 -3.64
CA VAL A 104 8.57 -3.36 -4.64
C VAL A 104 9.74 -3.53 -5.59
N LYS A 105 9.45 -3.96 -6.82
CA LYS A 105 10.41 -3.87 -7.92
C LYS A 105 10.40 -2.45 -8.45
N GLN A 106 11.55 -1.78 -8.39
CA GLN A 106 11.68 -0.45 -8.97
C GLN A 106 11.50 -0.56 -10.48
N LYS A 107 10.50 0.13 -11.02
CA LYS A 107 10.30 0.25 -12.47
C LYS A 107 11.52 0.98 -13.04
N THR A 108 12.31 0.29 -13.87
CA THR A 108 13.36 0.89 -14.72
C THR A 108 12.80 1.93 -15.67
#